data_AF-A0A522IQT8-F1
#
_entry.id   AF-A0A522IQT8-F1
#
_cell.length_a   1.000
_cell.length_b   1.000
_cell.length_c   1.000
_cell.angle_alpha   90.00
_cell.angle_beta   90.00
_cell.angle_gamma   90.00
#
_symmetry.space_group_name_H-M   'P 1'
#
loop_
_entity.id
_entity.type
_entity.pdbx_description
1 polymer ?
#
loop_
_entity_poly.entity_id
_entity_poly.type
_entity_poly.pdbx_seq_one_letter_code
_entity_poly.pdbx_strand_id
1 'polypeptide(L)'
;MNVPKPPKETLLKNEQQYLESAEMKLLREVSQRTTRLESRMVQLGDHVGANLRSKLRIEVRRPRDGGRPYVEADALDVSVSRIVAVLQDERINEAIDVYLRNKRVATVYPENA
;
A
#
# COMPACT_ATOMS: atom_id res chain seq x y z
N MET A 1 63.21 -13.34 -34.40
CA MET A 1 62.90 -12.77 -33.07
C MET A 1 61.94 -13.71 -32.38
N ASN A 2 62.39 -14.38 -31.31
CA ASN A 2 61.56 -15.34 -30.57
C ASN A 2 60.95 -14.58 -29.39
N VAL A 3 59.65 -14.25 -29.45
CA VAL A 3 58.97 -13.56 -28.36
C VAL A 3 58.70 -14.58 -27.26
N PRO A 4 59.20 -14.40 -26.04
CA PRO A 4 58.97 -15.35 -24.96
C PRO A 4 57.47 -15.37 -24.63
N LYS A 5 56.87 -16.57 -24.67
CA LYS A 5 55.48 -16.75 -24.24
C LYS A 5 55.37 -16.46 -22.74
N PRO A 6 54.32 -15.76 -22.29
CA PRO A 6 54.14 -15.46 -20.89
C PRO A 6 54.02 -16.75 -20.05
N PRO A 7 54.49 -16.75 -18.80
CA PRO A 7 54.38 -17.89 -17.90
C PRO A 7 52.92 -18.29 -17.68
N LYS A 8 52.64 -19.59 -17.57
CA LYS A 8 51.28 -20.13 -17.37
C LYS A 8 50.58 -19.56 -16.13
N GLU A 9 51.33 -19.26 -15.07
CA GLU A 9 50.80 -18.61 -13.85
C GLU A 9 50.22 -17.22 -14.10
N THR A 10 50.76 -16.47 -15.05
CA THR A 10 50.29 -15.12 -15.38
C THR A 10 48.96 -15.16 -16.13
N LEU A 11 48.73 -16.22 -16.93
CA LEU A 11 47.47 -16.45 -17.64
C LEU A 11 46.34 -16.81 -16.67
N LEU A 12 46.60 -17.72 -15.72
CA LEU A 12 45.65 -18.13 -14.68
C LEU A 12 45.19 -16.97 -13.78
N LYS A 13 46.11 -16.09 -13.37
CA LYS A 13 45.79 -14.92 -12.55
C LYS A 13 44.92 -13.91 -13.31
N ASN A 14 45.19 -13.71 -14.59
CA ASN A 14 44.39 -12.81 -15.42
C ASN A 14 42.97 -13.36 -15.60
N GLU A 15 42.81 -14.66 -15.89
CA GLU A 15 41.50 -15.31 -16.00
C GLU A 15 40.68 -15.20 -14.70
N GLN A 16 41.33 -15.41 -13.54
CA GLN A 16 40.69 -15.22 -12.23
C GLN A 16 40.23 -13.78 -12.01
N GLN A 17 41.07 -12.79 -12.32
CA GLN A 17 40.70 -11.37 -12.24
C GLN A 17 39.54 -11.01 -13.18
N TYR A 18 39.51 -11.56 -14.39
CA TYR A 18 38.39 -11.34 -15.32
C TYR A 18 37.09 -11.94 -14.79
N LEU A 19 37.12 -13.15 -14.25
CA LEU A 19 35.94 -13.80 -13.67
C LEU A 19 35.39 -13.03 -12.46
N GLU A 20 36.25 -12.64 -11.52
CA GLU A 20 35.85 -11.81 -10.36
C GLU A 20 35.23 -10.47 -10.81
N SER A 21 35.79 -9.85 -11.86
CA SER A 21 35.24 -8.61 -12.41
C SER A 21 33.86 -8.78 -13.05
N ALA A 22 33.61 -9.94 -13.68
CA ALA A 22 32.34 -10.27 -14.32
C ALA A 22 31.27 -10.60 -13.28
N GLU A 23 31.63 -11.37 -12.25
CA GLU A 23 30.76 -11.67 -11.10
C GLU A 23 30.38 -10.40 -10.35
N MET A 24 31.33 -9.48 -10.10
CA MET A 24 31.03 -8.20 -9.47
C MET A 24 30.11 -7.30 -10.31
N LYS A 25 30.21 -7.34 -11.64
CA LYS A 25 29.27 -6.65 -12.54
C LYS A 25 27.88 -7.25 -12.46
N LEU A 26 27.78 -8.58 -12.46
CA LEU A 26 26.51 -9.29 -12.34
C LEU A 26 25.83 -8.99 -11.00
N LEU A 27 26.57 -9.03 -9.89
CA LEU A 27 26.06 -8.71 -8.55
C LEU A 27 25.54 -7.27 -8.47
N ARG A 28 26.25 -6.31 -9.06
CA ARG A 28 25.78 -4.92 -9.16
C ARG A 28 24.50 -4.81 -9.97
N GLU A 29 24.41 -5.51 -11.09
CA GLU A 29 23.22 -5.47 -11.93
C GLU A 29 22.01 -6.10 -11.21
N VAL A 30 22.20 -7.24 -10.55
CA VAL A 30 21.17 -7.88 -9.72
C VAL A 30 20.74 -6.94 -8.61
N SER A 31 21.67 -6.34 -7.87
CA SER A 31 21.38 -5.37 -6.81
C SER A 31 20.52 -4.20 -7.33
N GLN A 32 20.90 -3.60 -8.46
CA GLN A 32 20.13 -2.51 -9.07
C GLN A 32 18.73 -2.94 -9.52
N ARG A 33 18.60 -4.16 -10.06
CA ARG A 33 17.30 -4.73 -10.45
C ARG A 33 16.42 -4.97 -9.22
N THR A 34 16.98 -5.50 -8.15
CA THR A 34 16.27 -5.73 -6.88
C THR A 34 15.77 -4.41 -6.28
N THR A 35 16.61 -3.39 -6.17
CA THR A 35 16.20 -2.07 -5.65
C THR A 35 15.07 -1.45 -6.49
N ARG A 36 15.12 -1.59 -7.83
CA ARG A 36 14.02 -1.14 -8.70
C ARG A 36 12.73 -1.92 -8.46
N LEU A 37 12.81 -3.23 -8.25
CA LEU A 37 11.64 -4.06 -7.94
C LEU A 37 11.02 -3.70 -6.60
N GLU A 38 11.84 -3.52 -5.56
CA GLU A 38 11.40 -3.08 -4.23
C GLU A 38 10.66 -1.74 -4.31
N SER A 39 11.24 -0.76 -4.99
CA SER A 39 10.60 0.56 -5.18
C SER A 39 9.25 0.45 -5.90
N ARG A 40 9.17 -0.38 -6.95
CA ARG A 40 7.91 -0.63 -7.67
C ARG A 40 6.88 -1.35 -6.80
N MET A 41 7.29 -2.26 -5.93
CA MET A 41 6.38 -2.94 -5.00
C MET A 41 5.80 -1.98 -3.97
N VAL A 42 6.60 -1.05 -3.46
CA VAL A 42 6.10 0.01 -2.55
C VAL A 42 5.06 0.87 -3.27
N GLN A 43 5.36 1.34 -4.48
CA GLN A 43 4.40 2.15 -5.26
C GLN A 43 3.10 1.38 -5.56
N LEU A 44 3.20 0.09 -5.86
CA LEU A 44 2.02 -0.76 -6.06
C LEU A 44 1.21 -0.89 -4.76
N GLY A 45 1.88 -1.09 -3.63
CA GLY A 45 1.27 -1.16 -2.31
C GLY A 45 0.52 0.14 -1.96
N ASP A 46 1.13 1.28 -2.23
CA ASP A 46 0.52 2.60 -2.02
C ASP A 46 -0.71 2.79 -2.92
N HIS A 47 -0.58 2.43 -4.21
CA HIS A 47 -1.69 2.54 -5.16
C HIS A 47 -2.87 1.63 -4.78
N VAL A 48 -2.60 0.39 -4.39
CA VAL A 48 -3.63 -0.56 -3.93
C VAL A 48 -4.24 -0.08 -2.61
N GLY A 49 -3.42 0.37 -1.65
CA GLY A 49 -3.89 0.90 -0.37
C GLY A 49 -4.77 2.14 -0.54
N ALA A 50 -4.39 3.07 -1.42
CA ALA A 50 -5.21 4.23 -1.76
C ALA A 50 -6.54 3.83 -2.42
N ASN A 51 -6.52 2.86 -3.34
CA ASN A 51 -7.73 2.35 -4.00
C ASN A 51 -8.65 1.55 -3.06
N LEU A 52 -8.10 0.84 -2.08
CA LEU A 52 -8.91 0.16 -1.07
C LEU A 52 -9.54 1.16 -0.12
N ARG A 53 -8.78 2.18 0.32
CA ARG A 53 -9.31 3.29 1.13
C ARG A 53 -10.37 4.11 0.39
N SER A 54 -10.24 4.29 -0.92
CA SER A 54 -11.26 4.99 -1.72
C SER A 54 -12.51 4.15 -2.00
N LYS A 55 -12.43 2.82 -1.84
CA LYS A 55 -13.56 1.89 -1.97
C LYS A 55 -14.32 1.65 -0.68
N LEU A 56 -13.78 2.06 0.47
CA LEU A 56 -14.50 2.01 1.75
C LEU A 56 -15.73 2.91 1.67
N ARG A 57 -16.88 2.28 1.51
CA ARG A 57 -18.16 2.94 1.31
C ARG A 57 -18.81 3.19 2.66
N ILE A 58 -19.01 4.47 2.95
CA ILE A 58 -19.82 4.96 4.07
C ILE A 58 -21.04 5.62 3.46
N GLU A 59 -22.22 5.10 3.77
CA GLU A 59 -23.47 5.69 3.30
C GLU A 59 -24.38 6.02 4.46
N VAL A 60 -24.95 7.22 4.44
CA VAL A 60 -26.08 7.57 5.30
C VAL A 60 -27.34 7.03 4.64
N ARG A 61 -27.95 6.02 5.26
CA ARG A 61 -29.22 5.44 4.84
C ARG A 61 -30.37 6.16 5.53
N ARG A 62 -31.37 6.55 4.75
CA ARG A 62 -32.65 7.10 5.23
C ARG A 62 -33.75 6.11 4.88
N PRO A 63 -34.29 5.36 5.87
CA PRO A 63 -35.39 4.42 5.64
C PRO A 63 -36.60 5.13 5.01
N ARG A 64 -37.23 4.51 4.00
CA ARG A 64 -38.38 5.10 3.28
C ARG A 64 -39.65 5.19 4.12
N ASP A 65 -39.72 4.37 5.16
CA ASP A 65 -40.75 4.22 6.17
C ASP A 65 -40.67 5.28 7.28
N GLY A 66 -39.77 6.26 7.18
CA GLY A 66 -39.62 7.32 8.18
C GLY A 66 -38.82 6.86 9.41
N GLY A 67 -38.13 5.74 9.32
CA GLY A 67 -37.18 5.29 10.34
C GLY A 67 -36.02 6.28 10.52
N ARG A 68 -35.34 6.20 11.68
CA ARG A 68 -34.18 7.04 11.95
C ARG A 68 -33.06 6.78 10.95
N PRO A 69 -32.35 7.83 10.48
CA PRO A 69 -31.18 7.64 9.63
C PRO A 69 -30.12 6.83 10.35
N TYR A 70 -29.35 6.05 9.60
CA TYR A 70 -28.24 5.26 10.11
C TYR A 70 -27.08 5.26 9.12
N VAL A 71 -25.87 5.01 9.61
CA VAL A 71 -24.67 4.87 8.77
C VAL A 71 -24.48 3.40 8.44
N GLU A 72 -24.32 3.08 7.17
CA GLU A 72 -23.88 1.76 6.70
C GLU A 72 -22.43 1.85 6.24
N ALA A 73 -21.56 1.07 6.89
CA ALA A 73 -20.17 0.89 6.50
C ALA A 73 -19.97 -0.51 5.89
N ASP A 74 -19.12 -0.62 4.88
CA ASP A 74 -18.80 -1.88 4.22
C ASP A 74 -17.62 -2.65 4.87
N ALA A 75 -16.85 -1.99 5.73
CA ALA A 75 -15.76 -2.60 6.50
C ALA A 75 -15.63 -2.00 7.92
N LEU A 76 -14.92 -2.73 8.80
CA LEU A 76 -14.58 -2.26 10.16
C LEU A 76 -13.49 -1.18 10.17
N ASP A 77 -12.66 -1.09 9.14
CA ASP A 77 -11.49 -0.21 9.10
C ASP A 77 -11.84 1.24 8.70
N VAL A 78 -13.09 1.63 8.93
CA VAL A 78 -13.58 2.97 8.68
C VAL A 78 -13.26 3.83 9.90
N SER A 79 -12.53 4.92 9.70
CA SER A 79 -12.22 5.85 10.79
C SER A 79 -13.46 6.61 11.27
N VAL A 80 -13.57 6.79 12.59
CA VAL A 80 -14.64 7.59 13.20
C VAL A 80 -14.66 9.01 12.63
N SER A 81 -13.49 9.63 12.43
CA SER A 81 -13.39 10.97 11.83
C SER A 81 -14.00 11.03 10.43
N ARG A 82 -13.88 9.97 9.63
CA ARG A 82 -14.50 9.93 8.30
C ARG A 82 -16.02 9.80 8.40
N ILE A 83 -16.53 9.01 9.34
CA ILE A 83 -17.97 8.92 9.63
C ILE A 83 -18.50 10.30 10.04
N VAL A 84 -17.84 10.96 11.00
CA VAL A 84 -18.23 12.30 11.48
C VAL A 84 -18.25 13.33 10.35
N ALA A 85 -17.23 13.33 9.48
CA ALA A 85 -17.20 14.24 8.32
C ALA A 85 -18.40 14.04 7.39
N VAL A 86 -18.75 12.78 7.09
CA VAL A 86 -19.94 12.45 6.26
C VAL A 86 -21.24 12.91 6.94
N LEU A 87 -21.34 12.76 8.27
CA LEU A 87 -22.50 13.22 9.03
C LEU A 87 -22.63 14.75 9.00
N GLN A 88 -21.52 15.47 9.11
CA GLN A 88 -21.48 16.93 9.01
C GLN A 88 -21.90 17.41 7.61
N ASP A 89 -21.41 16.77 6.55
CA ASP A 89 -21.81 17.07 5.16
C ASP A 89 -23.32 16.86 4.94
N GLU A 90 -23.90 15.86 5.58
CA GLU A 90 -25.34 15.56 5.58
C GLU A 90 -26.14 16.36 6.61
N ARG A 91 -25.49 17.26 7.36
CA ARG A 91 -26.07 18.09 8.43
C ARG A 91 -26.77 17.28 9.54
N ILE A 92 -26.23 16.11 9.87
CA ILE A 92 -26.68 15.25 10.96
C ILE A 92 -25.83 15.52 12.20
N ASN A 93 -26.44 16.17 13.18
CA ASN A 93 -25.80 16.57 14.44
C ASN A 93 -26.31 15.77 15.66
N GLU A 94 -27.09 14.72 15.42
CA GLU A 94 -27.64 13.87 16.46
C GLU A 94 -26.89 12.52 16.52
N ALA A 95 -27.09 11.80 17.63
CA ALA A 95 -26.55 10.46 17.79
C ALA A 95 -27.07 9.53 16.68
N ILE A 96 -26.15 8.85 15.99
CA ILE A 96 -26.49 7.98 14.87
C ILE A 96 -25.86 6.59 15.04
N ASP A 97 -26.64 5.57 14.75
CA ASP A 97 -26.19 4.19 14.79
C ASP A 97 -25.39 3.85 13.53
N VAL A 98 -24.29 3.12 13.73
CA VAL A 98 -23.41 2.62 12.67
C VAL A 98 -23.61 1.11 12.53
N TYR A 99 -23.90 0.68 11.31
CA TYR A 99 -24.14 -0.70 10.94
C TYR A 99 -23.04 -1.22 10.02
N LEU A 100 -22.64 -2.46 10.26
CA LEU A 100 -21.82 -3.26 9.37
C LEU A 100 -22.58 -4.54 9.04
N ARG A 101 -22.87 -4.78 7.75
CA ARG A 101 -23.59 -5.98 7.29
C ARG A 101 -24.87 -6.24 8.11
N ASN A 102 -25.72 -5.21 8.27
CA ASN A 102 -26.97 -5.22 9.04
C ASN A 102 -26.84 -5.47 10.55
N LYS A 103 -25.62 -5.46 11.11
CA LYS A 103 -25.41 -5.52 12.56
C LYS A 103 -24.96 -4.16 13.07
N ARG A 104 -25.64 -3.63 14.09
CA ARG A 104 -25.17 -2.42 14.78
C ARG A 104 -23.85 -2.71 15.48
N VAL A 105 -22.83 -1.91 15.18
CA VAL A 105 -21.48 -2.05 15.74
C VAL A 105 -21.11 -0.90 16.68
N ALA A 106 -21.70 0.28 16.48
CA ALA A 106 -21.44 1.45 17.31
C ALA A 106 -22.59 2.45 17.22
N THR A 107 -22.56 3.44 18.11
CA THR A 107 -23.34 4.68 18.02
C THR A 107 -22.35 5.84 18.10
N VAL A 108 -22.41 6.75 17.13
CA VAL A 108 -21.56 7.93 17.07
C VAL A 108 -22.34 9.13 17.56
N TYR A 109 -21.75 9.88 18.49
CA TYR A 109 -22.27 11.16 18.97
C TYR A 109 -21.40 12.25 18.35
N PRO A 110 -21.79 12.83 17.20
CA PRO A 110 -21.09 13.99 16.67
C PRO A 110 -21.32 15.15 17.66
N GLU A 111 -20.34 15.43 18.52
CA GLU A 111 -20.38 16.64 19.35
C GLU A 111 -20.43 17.86 18.42
N ASN A 112 -21.39 18.74 18.67
CA ASN A 112 -21.49 20.01 17.96
C ASN A 112 -20.21 20.81 18.16
N ALA A 113 -19.68 21.36 17.06
CA ALA A 113 -18.93 22.60 17.11
C ALA A 113 -19.82 23.75 17.62
#